data_AF-A0A930Y6I3-F1
#
_entry.id   AF-A0A930Y6I3-F1
#
_cell.length_a   1.000
_cell.length_b   1.000
_cell.length_c   1.000
_cell.angle_alpha   90.00
_cell.angle_beta   90.00
_cell.angle_gamma   90.00
#
_symmetry.space_group_name_H-M   'P 1'
#
loop_
_entity.id
_entity.type
_entity.pdbx_description
1 polymer ?
#
loop_
_entity_poly.entity_id
_entity_poly.type
_entity_poly.pdbx_seq_one_letter_code
_entity_poly.pdbx_strand_id
1 'polypeptide(L)'
;MAKNKAPGQGGAKVWSAMSLVSALGAAAVARKALNTGWKTATKRNPPDNPADPDVEMWEAVSWAMATGAGVALARMIAQRRAAEYFVKSTGHLPPALQKDGK
;
A
#
# COMPACT_ATOMS: atom_id res chain seq x y z
N MET A 1 21.76 -12.66 40.73
CA MET A 1 20.84 -13.37 39.83
C MET A 1 20.73 -12.58 38.54
N ALA A 2 21.38 -13.04 37.46
CA ALA A 2 21.44 -12.34 36.18
C ALA A 2 20.09 -12.44 35.45
N LYS A 3 19.52 -11.29 35.07
CA LYS A 3 18.35 -11.22 34.19
C LYS A 3 18.84 -11.37 32.75
N ASN A 4 18.82 -12.60 32.24
CA ASN A 4 19.16 -12.90 30.85
C ASN A 4 18.26 -12.10 29.90
N LYS A 5 18.84 -11.14 29.16
CA LYS A 5 18.17 -10.46 28.05
C LYS A 5 18.06 -11.44 26.89
N ALA A 6 16.84 -11.67 26.38
CA ALA A 6 16.62 -12.49 25.20
C ALA A 6 17.38 -11.95 23.98
N PRO A 7 18.09 -12.80 23.21
CA PRO A 7 18.74 -12.41 21.97
C PRO A 7 17.67 -12.07 20.92
N GLY A 8 17.57 -10.79 20.51
CA GLY A 8 16.65 -10.36 19.44
C GLY A 8 16.05 -8.95 19.58
N GLN A 9 16.11 -8.31 20.76
CA GLN A 9 15.45 -7.01 20.97
C GLN A 9 16.08 -5.84 20.20
N GLY A 10 17.38 -5.90 19.90
CA GLY A 10 18.06 -4.88 19.08
C GLY A 10 17.60 -4.93 17.62
N GLY A 11 17.53 -6.13 17.04
CA GLY A 11 17.05 -6.35 15.67
C GLY A 11 15.57 -6.02 15.51
N ALA A 12 14.72 -6.39 16.47
CA ALA A 12 13.28 -6.11 16.42
C ALA A 12 12.95 -4.60 16.42
N LYS A 13 13.68 -3.78 17.18
CA LYS A 13 13.51 -2.32 17.20
C LYS A 13 14.02 -1.66 15.92
N VAL A 14 15.18 -2.07 15.42
CA VAL A 14 15.73 -1.56 14.14
C VAL A 14 14.79 -1.93 12.99
N TRP A 15 14.31 -3.17 12.96
CA TRP A 15 13.32 -3.63 12.00
C TRP A 15 12.01 -2.84 12.06
N SER A 16 11.50 -2.58 13.27
CA SER A 16 10.27 -1.79 13.45
C SER A 16 10.46 -0.34 12.99
N ALA A 17 11.59 0.27 13.33
CA ALA A 17 11.92 1.63 12.89
C ALA A 17 12.05 1.72 11.37
N MET A 18 12.76 0.76 10.74
CA MET A 18 12.85 0.69 9.28
C MET A 18 11.46 0.50 8.64
N SER A 19 10.65 -0.41 9.17
CA SER A 19 9.28 -0.65 8.67
C SER A 19 8.43 0.61 8.75
N LEU A 20 8.50 1.36 9.85
CA LEU A 20 7.78 2.62 10.02
C LEU A 20 8.26 3.66 9.00
N VAL A 21 9.58 3.85 8.86
CA VAL A 21 10.16 4.81 7.91
C VAL A 21 9.77 4.44 6.48
N SER A 22 9.82 3.15 6.12
CA SER A 22 9.39 2.66 4.82
C SER A 22 7.89 2.90 4.59
N ALA A 23 7.04 2.65 5.58
CA ALA A 23 5.61 2.89 5.48
C ALA A 23 5.30 4.39 5.29
N LEU A 24 5.95 5.26 6.05
CA LEU A 24 5.80 6.72 5.93
C LEU A 24 6.29 7.22 4.57
N GLY A 25 7.44 6.73 4.10
CA GLY A 25 7.97 7.06 2.77
C GLY A 25 7.03 6.62 1.65
N ALA A 26 6.53 5.39 1.71
CA ALA A 26 5.57 4.86 0.76
C ALA A 26 4.26 5.69 0.75
N ALA A 27 3.74 6.05 1.93
CA ALA A 27 2.56 6.89 2.06
C ALA A 27 2.77 8.28 1.46
N ALA A 28 3.93 8.91 1.67
CA ALA A 28 4.26 10.22 1.11
C ALA A 28 4.32 10.18 -0.43
N VAL A 29 4.98 9.15 -1.00
CA VAL A 29 5.05 8.96 -2.46
C VAL A 29 3.66 8.71 -3.04
N ALA A 30 2.86 7.85 -2.42
CA ALA A 30 1.49 7.56 -2.85
C ALA A 30 0.63 8.83 -2.85
N ARG A 31 0.66 9.62 -1.76
CA ARG A 31 -0.07 10.89 -1.67
C ARG A 31 0.36 11.86 -2.78
N LYS A 32 1.66 11.96 -3.06
CA LYS A 32 2.17 12.84 -4.12
C LYS A 32 1.73 12.39 -5.52
N ALA A 33 1.77 11.09 -5.80
CA ALA A 33 1.33 10.53 -7.07
C ALA A 33 -0.17 10.76 -7.30
N LEU A 34 -1.00 10.47 -6.29
CA LEU A 34 -2.44 10.71 -6.34
C LEU A 34 -2.76 12.21 -6.53
N ASN A 35 -2.14 13.08 -5.74
CA ASN A 35 -2.35 14.53 -5.85
C ASN A 35 -1.95 15.07 -7.23
N THR A 36 -0.82 14.61 -7.76
CA THR A 36 -0.33 15.04 -9.07
C THR A 36 -1.21 14.51 -10.20
N GLY A 37 -1.61 13.24 -10.13
CA GLY A 37 -2.50 12.63 -11.12
C GLY A 37 -3.84 13.35 -11.20
N TRP A 38 -4.42 13.69 -10.06
CA TRP A 38 -5.67 14.46 -10.01
C TRP A 38 -5.51 15.87 -10.56
N LYS A 39 -4.49 16.60 -10.12
CA LYS A 39 -4.22 17.96 -10.62
C LYS A 39 -4.01 17.98 -12.13
N THR A 40 -3.30 16.99 -12.68
CA THR A 40 -3.09 16.89 -14.12
C THR A 40 -4.39 16.59 -14.87
N ALA A 41 -5.22 15.67 -14.35
CA ALA A 41 -6.46 15.27 -15.01
C ALA A 41 -7.58 16.33 -14.91
N THR A 42 -7.75 16.94 -13.74
CA THR A 42 -8.87 17.84 -13.44
C THR A 42 -8.48 19.32 -13.50
N LYS A 43 -7.18 19.64 -13.52
CA LYS A 43 -6.63 20.99 -13.34
C LYS A 43 -7.04 21.66 -12.02
N ARG A 44 -7.54 20.88 -11.05
CA ARG A 44 -8.03 21.34 -9.75
C ARG A 44 -7.27 20.63 -8.62
N ASN A 45 -7.28 21.22 -7.43
CA ASN A 45 -6.71 20.55 -6.27
C ASN A 45 -7.55 19.30 -5.93
N PRO A 46 -6.93 18.18 -5.50
CA PRO A 46 -7.67 17.01 -5.04
C PRO A 46 -8.54 17.39 -3.84
N PRO A 47 -9.76 16.83 -3.72
CA PRO A 47 -10.57 17.03 -2.52
C PRO A 47 -9.81 16.41 -1.34
N ASP A 48 -9.18 17.25 -0.52
CA ASP A 48 -8.39 16.82 0.64
C ASP A 48 -9.28 16.16 1.70
N ASN A 49 -10.57 16.50 1.70
CA ASN A 49 -11.61 15.83 2.47
C ASN A 49 -12.87 15.64 1.60
N PRO A 50 -13.15 14.44 1.07
CA PRO A 50 -14.35 14.19 0.28
C PRO A 50 -15.66 14.22 1.10
N ALA A 51 -15.58 14.31 2.44
CA ALA A 51 -16.72 14.56 3.31
C ALA A 51 -16.92 16.06 3.63
N ASP A 52 -16.12 16.93 3.02
CA ASP A 52 -16.29 18.38 3.12
C ASP A 52 -17.53 18.81 2.31
N PRO A 53 -18.49 19.54 2.93
CA PRO A 53 -19.70 20.00 2.24
C PRO A 53 -19.42 20.99 1.09
N ASP A 54 -18.24 21.60 1.03
CA ASP A 54 -17.84 22.52 -0.06
C ASP A 54 -17.32 21.78 -1.30
N VAL A 55 -17.18 20.45 -1.25
CA VAL A 55 -16.81 19.62 -2.40
C VAL A 55 -18.06 19.20 -3.16
N GLU A 56 -18.09 19.45 -4.47
CA GLU A 56 -19.22 19.01 -5.31
C GLU A 56 -19.34 17.47 -5.27
N MET A 57 -20.56 16.97 -5.09
CA MET A 57 -20.81 15.54 -4.88
C MET A 57 -20.24 14.66 -6.01
N TRP A 58 -20.25 15.14 -7.25
CA TRP A 58 -19.69 14.42 -8.40
C TRP A 58 -18.15 14.37 -8.35
N GLU A 59 -17.49 15.41 -7.83
CA GLU A 59 -16.03 15.47 -7.62
C GLU A 59 -15.62 14.44 -6.55
N ALA A 60 -16.38 14.37 -5.45
CA ALA A 60 -16.17 13.39 -4.37
C ALA A 60 -16.36 11.93 -4.86
N VAL A 61 -17.43 11.66 -5.61
CA VAL A 61 -17.70 10.31 -6.17
C VAL A 61 -16.61 9.91 -7.17
N SER A 62 -16.21 10.81 -8.05
CA SER A 62 -15.15 10.55 -9.04
C SER A 62 -13.82 10.26 -8.36
N TRP A 63 -13.48 11.00 -7.31
CA TRP A 63 -12.28 10.78 -6.50
C TRP A 63 -12.30 9.43 -5.78
N ALA A 64 -13.44 9.08 -5.17
CA ALA A 64 -13.61 7.81 -4.47
C ALA A 64 -13.50 6.62 -5.43
N MET A 65 -14.12 6.69 -6.61
CA MET A 65 -13.99 5.65 -7.64
C MET A 65 -12.56 5.53 -8.15
N ALA A 66 -11.90 6.64 -8.48
CA ALA A 66 -10.53 6.64 -8.97
C ALA A 66 -9.54 6.07 -7.95
N THR A 67 -9.65 6.50 -6.69
CA THR A 67 -8.79 6.02 -5.61
C THR A 67 -9.09 4.56 -5.26
N GLY A 68 -10.37 4.19 -5.17
CA GLY A 68 -10.81 2.82 -4.87
C GLY A 68 -10.33 1.82 -5.93
N ALA A 69 -10.59 2.12 -7.22
CA ALA A 69 -10.12 1.29 -8.32
C ALA A 69 -8.58 1.25 -8.40
N GLY A 70 -7.93 2.39 -8.23
CA GLY A 70 -6.46 2.49 -8.24
C GLY A 70 -5.80 1.63 -7.16
N VAL A 71 -6.30 1.69 -5.92
CA VAL A 71 -5.79 0.88 -4.80
C VAL A 71 -6.04 -0.61 -5.04
N ALA A 72 -7.23 -0.98 -5.51
CA ALA A 72 -7.55 -2.38 -5.80
C ALA A 72 -6.64 -2.97 -6.89
N LEU A 73 -6.42 -2.23 -7.99
CA LEU A 73 -5.52 -2.62 -9.06
C LEU A 73 -4.06 -2.69 -8.59
N ALA A 74 -3.59 -1.70 -7.83
CA ALA A 74 -2.25 -1.71 -7.26
C ALA A 74 -2.01 -2.94 -6.38
N ARG A 75 -2.97 -3.27 -5.51
CA ARG A 75 -2.92 -4.47 -4.67
C ARG A 75 -2.88 -5.74 -5.51
N MET A 76 -3.73 -5.86 -6.54
CA MET A 76 -3.76 -7.01 -7.45
C MET A 76 -2.41 -7.22 -8.14
N ILE A 77 -1.82 -6.15 -8.69
CA ILE A 77 -0.53 -6.20 -9.38
C ILE A 77 0.58 -6.57 -8.39
N ALA A 78 0.60 -5.95 -7.21
CA ALA A 78 1.59 -6.25 -6.17
C ALA A 78 1.53 -7.72 -5.73
N GLN A 79 0.32 -8.26 -5.50
CA GLN A 79 0.12 -9.68 -5.15
C GLN A 79 0.59 -10.61 -6.28
N ARG A 80 0.25 -10.29 -7.55
CA ARG A 80 0.75 -11.05 -8.71
C ARG A 80 2.27 -11.05 -8.77
N ARG A 81 2.91 -9.89 -8.62
CA ARG A 81 4.38 -9.78 -8.67
C ARG A 81 5.04 -10.49 -7.50
N ALA A 82 4.48 -10.40 -6.30
CA ALA A 82 4.97 -11.14 -5.15
C ALA A 82 4.89 -12.66 -5.39
N ALA A 83 3.79 -13.14 -5.97
CA ALA A 83 3.63 -14.55 -6.34
C ALA A 83 4.63 -14.99 -7.42
N GLU A 84 4.79 -14.21 -8.50
CA GLU A 84 5.78 -14.46 -9.56
C GLU A 84 7.20 -14.48 -9.00
N TYR A 85 7.54 -13.52 -8.13
CA TYR A 85 8.86 -13.45 -7.50
C TYR A 85 9.10 -14.64 -6.57
N PHE A 86 8.10 -15.05 -5.79
CA PHE A 86 8.20 -16.23 -4.92
C PHE A 86 8.39 -17.50 -5.75
N VAL A 87 7.62 -17.70 -6.83
CA VAL A 87 7.78 -18.84 -7.74
C VAL A 87 9.17 -18.83 -8.39
N LYS A 88 9.64 -17.67 -8.85
CA LYS A 88 10.96 -17.53 -9.47
C LYS A 88 12.12 -17.77 -8.49
N SER A 89 11.94 -17.45 -7.21
CA SER A 89 12.97 -17.60 -6.18
C SER A 89 12.95 -18.96 -5.48
N THR A 90 11.80 -19.63 -5.39
CA THR A 90 11.65 -20.90 -4.66
C THR A 90 11.36 -22.11 -5.57
N GLY A 91 10.95 -21.92 -6.82
CA GLY A 91 10.63 -23.00 -7.77
C GLY A 91 9.27 -23.68 -7.56
N HIS A 92 8.51 -23.28 -6.52
CA HIS A 92 7.24 -23.89 -6.14
C HIS A 92 6.20 -22.77 -5.91
N LEU A 93 4.93 -23.02 -6.21
CA LEU A 93 3.86 -22.05 -5.92
C LEU A 93 3.71 -21.85 -4.39
N PRO A 94 3.55 -20.61 -3.90
CA PRO A 94 3.27 -20.36 -2.49
C PRO A 94 2.06 -21.19 -2.04
N PRO A 95 2.04 -21.76 -0.81
CA PRO A 95 0.95 -22.62 -0.34
C PRO A 95 -0.44 -21.99 -0.46
N ALA A 96 -0.53 -20.66 -0.34
CA ALA A 96 -1.78 -19.90 -0.46
C ALA A 96 -2.32 -19.74 -1.89
N LEU A 97 -1.59 -20.19 -2.92
CA LEU A 97 -1.98 -20.14 -4.33
C LEU A 97 -2.01 -21.53 -4.99
N GLN A 98 -1.70 -22.60 -4.26
CA GLN A 98 -2.04 -23.94 -4.71
C GLN A 98 -3.56 -24.03 -4.73
N LYS A 99 -4.13 -24.15 -5.94
CA LYS A 99 -5.56 -24.37 -6.17
C LYS A 99 -6.07 -25.42 -5.18
N ASP A 100 -7.03 -25.05 -4.33
CA ASP A 100 -7.96 -26.03 -3.80
C ASP A 100 -8.58 -26.71 -5.02
N GLY A 101 -8.32 -28.00 -5.18
CA GLY A 101 -8.84 -28.78 -6.29
C GLY A 101 -10.36 -28.81 -6.24
N LYS A 102 -11.00 -28.00 -7.08
CA LYS A 102 -12.26 -28.27 -7.79
C LYS A 102 -12.24 -27.58 -9.16
#